data_AF-A0A8J7SKR8-F1
#
_entry.id   AF-A0A8J7SKR8-F1
#
_cell.length_a   1.000
_cell.length_b   1.000
_cell.length_c   1.000
_cell.angle_alpha   90.00
_cell.angle_beta   90.00
_cell.angle_gamma   90.00
#
_symmetry.space_group_name_H-M   'P 1'
#
loop_
_entity.id
_entity.type
_entity.pdbx_description
1 polymer ?
#
loop_
_entity_poly.entity_id
_entity_poly.type
_entity_poly.pdbx_seq_one_letter_code
_entity_poly.pdbx_strand_id
1 'polypeptide(L)'
;MSTLIKRVLSLAKEIENFPLDQCSPSDDPDMQTAYLYSFRDLTTRFMFSARRIKDKELEKFLSYINFDPEYITDAYTLKAELIGIMDLIEDLKEGTATDNINKINISIQNTTTLLNEICSCLSTESANYLHIICEKYGLREGTKSEVFNSKYLIKNIYR
;
A
#
# COMPACT_ATOMS: atom_id res chain seq x y z
N MET A 1 12.81 -2.55 2.00
CA MET A 1 11.78 -1.99 2.92
C MET A 1 12.24 -0.64 3.44
N SER A 2 11.42 0.39 3.33
CA SER A 2 11.74 1.68 3.95
C SER A 2 11.81 1.52 5.47
N THR A 3 12.74 2.22 6.12
CA THR A 3 12.84 2.28 7.60
C THR A 3 11.56 2.80 8.23
N LEU A 4 10.81 3.62 7.48
CA LEU A 4 9.52 4.17 7.88
C LEU A 4 8.43 3.10 8.00
N ILE A 5 8.18 2.29 6.96
CA ILE A 5 7.12 1.27 7.00
C ILE A 5 7.42 0.26 8.12
N LYS A 6 8.69 -0.15 8.27
CA LYS A 6 9.10 -1.01 9.39
C LYS A 6 8.76 -0.41 10.76
N ARG A 7 9.00 0.89 10.94
CA ARG A 7 8.67 1.60 12.19
C ARG A 7 7.16 1.63 12.43
N VAL A 8 6.38 1.95 11.40
CA VAL A 8 4.91 2.03 11.52
C VAL A 8 4.33 0.66 11.89
N LEU A 9 4.78 -0.42 11.24
CA LEU A 9 4.34 -1.78 11.56
C LEU A 9 4.80 -2.26 12.94
N SER A 10 5.97 -1.81 13.42
CA SER A 10 6.38 -2.07 14.82
C SER A 10 5.41 -1.43 15.81
N LEU A 11 5.07 -0.15 15.59
CA LEU A 11 4.14 0.58 16.44
C LEU A 11 2.72 0.00 16.38
N ALA A 12 2.28 -0.45 15.20
CA ALA A 12 1.01 -1.16 15.02
C ALA A 12 0.94 -2.39 15.93
N LYS A 13 1.98 -3.24 15.90
CA LYS A 13 2.08 -4.40 16.79
C LYS A 13 2.11 -4.04 18.26
N GLU A 14 2.80 -2.96 18.63
CA GLU A 14 2.79 -2.48 20.02
C GLU A 14 1.36 -2.08 20.45
N ILE A 15 0.57 -1.45 19.57
CA ILE A 15 -0.82 -1.05 19.85
C ILE A 15 -1.74 -2.27 19.97
N GLU A 16 -1.62 -3.24 19.05
CA GLU A 16 -2.38 -4.50 19.09
C GLU A 16 -2.17 -5.24 20.42
N ASN A 17 -0.91 -5.33 20.84
CA ASN A 17 -0.51 -6.03 22.05
C ASN A 17 -0.65 -5.17 23.33
N PHE A 18 -1.07 -3.91 23.21
CA PHE A 18 -1.25 -3.07 24.40
C PHE A 18 -2.39 -3.66 25.25
N PRO A 19 -2.16 -3.90 26.55
CA PRO A 19 -3.04 -4.71 27.41
C PRO A 19 -4.25 -3.92 27.91
N LEU A 20 -4.98 -3.21 27.04
CA LEU A 20 -6.17 -2.43 27.44
C LEU A 20 -7.20 -3.29 28.19
N ASP A 21 -7.31 -4.58 27.85
CA ASP A 21 -8.19 -5.56 28.49
C ASP A 21 -7.90 -5.82 29.98
N GLN A 22 -6.74 -5.39 30.48
CA GLN A 22 -6.38 -5.42 31.89
C GLN A 22 -6.88 -4.20 32.67
N CYS A 23 -7.56 -3.25 32.02
CA CYS A 23 -8.10 -2.05 32.63
C CYS A 23 -9.54 -1.77 32.15
N SER A 24 -10.49 -1.83 33.07
CA SER A 24 -11.91 -1.59 32.84
C SER A 24 -12.34 -0.20 33.35
N PRO A 25 -13.52 0.31 32.92
CA PRO A 25 -14.06 1.57 33.42
C PRO A 25 -14.39 1.57 34.93
N SER A 26 -14.46 0.39 35.55
CA SER A 26 -14.75 0.22 36.97
C SER A 26 -13.50 0.12 37.84
N ASP A 27 -12.31 0.08 37.24
CA ASP A 27 -11.05 -0.04 37.98
C ASP A 27 -10.62 1.29 38.60
N ASP A 28 -9.54 1.26 39.37
CA ASP A 28 -9.02 2.42 40.08
C ASP A 28 -8.71 3.60 39.12
N PRO A 29 -9.12 4.85 39.46
CA PRO A 29 -8.92 6.01 38.59
C PRO A 29 -7.45 6.31 38.25
N ASP A 30 -6.51 6.06 39.16
CA ASP A 30 -5.08 6.28 38.90
C ASP A 30 -4.55 5.23 37.93
N MET A 31 -5.00 3.98 38.08
CA MET A 31 -4.72 2.90 37.12
C MET A 31 -5.27 3.24 35.73
N GLN A 32 -6.53 3.66 35.63
CA GLN A 32 -7.13 4.08 34.36
C GLN A 32 -6.33 5.20 33.71
N THR A 33 -5.93 6.20 34.51
CA THR A 33 -5.11 7.32 34.06
C THR A 33 -3.77 6.83 33.49
N ALA A 34 -3.07 5.94 34.20
CA ALA A 34 -1.78 5.39 33.74
C ALA A 34 -1.91 4.64 32.40
N TYR A 35 -2.96 3.83 32.24
CA TYR A 35 -3.24 3.13 31.00
C TYR A 35 -3.57 4.08 29.86
N LEU A 36 -4.41 5.08 30.11
CA LEU A 36 -4.82 6.09 29.13
C LEU A 36 -3.62 6.85 28.58
N TYR A 37 -2.76 7.39 29.47
CA TYR A 37 -1.57 8.14 29.04
C TYR A 37 -0.57 7.27 28.29
N SER A 38 -0.37 6.03 28.74
CA SER A 38 0.54 5.09 28.07
C SER A 38 0.04 4.71 26.68
N PHE A 39 -1.27 4.48 26.52
CA PHE A 39 -1.88 4.20 25.23
C PHE A 39 -1.87 5.43 24.31
N ARG A 40 -2.14 6.62 24.87
CA ARG A 40 -2.08 7.90 24.14
C ARG A 40 -0.68 8.19 23.59
N ASP A 41 0.38 8.00 24.37
CA ASP A 41 1.76 8.18 23.88
C ASP A 41 2.04 7.28 22.67
N LEU A 42 1.68 6.00 22.80
CA LEU A 42 1.91 5.00 21.78
C LEU A 42 1.15 5.31 20.48
N THR A 43 -0.14 5.59 20.58
CA THR A 43 -1.00 5.92 19.43
C THR A 43 -0.59 7.24 18.76
N THR A 44 -0.13 8.23 19.54
CA THR A 44 0.43 9.48 19.01
C THR A 44 1.70 9.22 18.18
N ARG A 45 2.62 8.39 18.68
CA ARG A 45 3.84 8.01 17.95
C ARG A 45 3.54 7.26 16.65
N PHE A 46 2.52 6.39 16.68
CA PHE A 46 2.00 5.71 15.50
C PHE A 46 1.46 6.71 14.48
N MET A 47 0.55 7.60 14.90
CA MET A 47 -0.08 8.61 14.03
C MET A 47 0.96 9.48 13.31
N PHE A 48 1.93 10.03 14.03
CA PHE A 48 2.99 10.83 13.40
C PHE A 48 3.86 10.03 12.44
N SER A 49 4.08 8.74 12.71
CA SER A 49 4.83 7.87 11.80
C SER A 49 4.00 7.51 10.56
N ALA A 50 2.71 7.21 10.72
CA ALA A 50 1.79 6.85 9.65
C ALA A 50 1.57 8.03 8.68
N ARG A 51 1.40 9.26 9.18
CA ARG A 51 1.28 10.47 8.35
C ARG A 51 2.47 10.69 7.40
N ARG A 52 3.65 10.18 7.73
CA ARG A 52 4.84 10.32 6.88
C ARG A 52 4.84 9.41 5.66
N ILE A 53 3.92 8.45 5.57
CA ILE A 53 3.76 7.57 4.41
C ILE A 53 3.27 8.38 3.18
N LYS A 54 2.59 9.52 3.40
CA LYS A 54 2.07 10.43 2.35
C LYS A 54 1.09 9.75 1.38
N ASP A 55 0.32 8.79 1.89
CA ASP A 55 -0.81 8.22 1.15
C ASP A 55 -2.08 9.04 1.42
N LYS A 56 -2.82 9.39 0.36
CA LYS A 56 -3.98 10.28 0.45
C LYS A 56 -5.17 9.63 1.16
N GLU A 57 -5.34 8.33 0.97
CA GLU A 57 -6.42 7.58 1.59
C GLU A 57 -6.13 7.40 3.08
N LEU A 58 -4.91 7.01 3.42
CA LEU A 58 -4.43 6.94 4.81
C LEU A 58 -4.56 8.28 5.54
N GLU A 59 -4.16 9.40 4.92
CA GLU A 59 -4.31 10.73 5.51
C GLU A 59 -5.77 11.06 5.80
N LYS A 60 -6.69 10.69 4.89
CA LYS A 60 -8.12 10.88 5.08
C LYS A 60 -8.61 10.09 6.30
N PHE A 61 -8.29 8.81 6.39
CA PHE A 61 -8.72 7.99 7.54
C PHE A 61 -8.11 8.48 8.87
N LEU A 62 -6.82 8.82 8.88
CA LEU A 62 -6.14 9.40 10.05
C LEU A 62 -6.71 10.75 10.49
N SER A 63 -7.44 11.47 9.63
CA SER A 63 -8.07 12.74 9.97
C SER A 63 -9.41 12.60 10.71
N TYR A 64 -10.06 11.43 10.61
CA TYR A 64 -11.34 11.15 11.27
C TYR A 64 -11.17 10.57 12.67
N ILE A 65 -10.00 10.04 13.00
CA ILE A 65 -9.74 9.38 14.28
C ILE A 65 -9.37 10.41 15.34
N ASN A 66 -9.97 10.27 16.53
CA ASN A 66 -9.57 11.03 17.71
C ASN A 66 -8.40 10.34 18.44
N PHE A 67 -7.20 10.91 18.36
CA PHE A 67 -6.00 10.40 19.05
C PHE A 67 -5.84 10.93 20.49
N ASP A 68 -6.84 11.62 21.02
CA ASP A 68 -6.86 12.12 22.39
C ASP A 68 -8.03 11.50 23.17
N PRO A 69 -7.91 10.23 23.61
CA PRO A 69 -8.93 9.60 24.44
C PRO A 69 -8.94 10.24 25.85
N GLU A 70 -10.12 10.60 26.35
CA GLU A 70 -10.28 11.20 27.69
C GLU A 70 -10.59 10.14 28.74
N TYR A 71 -11.31 9.08 28.34
CA TYR A 71 -11.71 7.97 29.21
C TYR A 71 -11.14 6.64 28.72
N ILE A 72 -11.04 5.65 29.62
CA ILE A 72 -10.56 4.31 29.25
C ILE A 72 -11.44 3.68 28.17
N THR A 73 -12.75 3.95 28.18
CA THR A 73 -13.69 3.53 27.12
C THR A 73 -13.32 4.09 25.75
N ASP A 74 -12.82 5.32 25.70
CA ASP A 74 -12.41 5.95 24.45
C ASP A 74 -11.14 5.29 23.91
N ALA A 75 -10.24 4.84 24.79
CA ALA A 75 -9.07 4.07 24.39
C ALA A 75 -9.45 2.75 23.73
N TYR A 76 -10.50 2.06 24.19
CA TYR A 76 -11.03 0.87 23.53
C TYR A 76 -11.58 1.19 22.14
N THR A 77 -12.36 2.26 22.00
CA THR A 77 -12.87 2.71 20.70
C THR A 77 -11.73 3.05 19.76
N LEU A 78 -10.75 3.83 20.23
CA LEU A 78 -9.56 4.20 19.47
C LEU A 78 -8.78 2.96 19.03
N LYS A 79 -8.61 1.95 19.89
CA LYS A 79 -7.94 0.70 19.50
C LYS A 79 -8.68 0.02 18.34
N ALA A 80 -10.01 -0.05 18.38
CA ALA A 80 -10.81 -0.63 17.31
C ALA A 80 -10.68 0.15 15.98
N GLU A 81 -10.73 1.49 16.04
CA GLU A 81 -10.53 2.35 14.86
C GLU A 81 -9.13 2.17 14.25
N LEU A 82 -8.11 2.06 15.10
CA LEU A 82 -6.73 1.90 14.64
C LEU A 82 -6.46 0.55 14.00
N ILE A 83 -7.15 -0.52 14.38
CA ILE A 83 -7.04 -1.83 13.71
C ILE A 83 -7.35 -1.67 12.21
N GLY A 84 -8.42 -0.95 11.85
CA GLY A 84 -8.76 -0.70 10.45
C GLY A 84 -7.70 0.11 9.70
N ILE A 85 -7.00 1.02 10.39
CA ILE A 85 -5.85 1.75 9.80
C ILE A 85 -4.65 0.83 9.59
N MET A 86 -4.40 -0.09 10.52
CA MET A 86 -3.29 -1.03 10.43
C MET A 86 -3.48 -1.99 9.25
N ASP A 87 -4.70 -2.49 9.05
CA ASP A 87 -5.07 -3.31 7.89
C ASP A 87 -4.79 -2.56 6.58
N LEU A 88 -5.24 -1.29 6.48
CA LEU A 88 -4.98 -0.44 5.31
C LEU A 88 -3.46 -0.26 5.05
N ILE A 89 -2.66 -0.09 6.11
CA ILE A 89 -1.20 0.07 5.97
C ILE A 89 -0.54 -1.23 5.50
N GLU A 90 -1.04 -2.38 5.95
CA GLU A 90 -0.56 -3.69 5.49
C GLU A 90 -0.95 -3.95 4.03
N ASP A 91 -2.18 -3.60 3.63
CA ASP A 91 -2.63 -3.64 2.23
C ASP A 91 -1.77 -2.74 1.33
N LEU A 92 -1.44 -1.52 1.78
CA LEU A 92 -0.55 -0.62 1.06
C LEU A 92 0.85 -1.22 0.89
N LYS A 93 1.36 -1.91 1.91
CA LYS A 93 2.64 -2.62 1.83
C LYS A 93 2.59 -3.72 0.78
N GLU A 94 1.52 -4.51 0.73
CA GLU A 94 1.35 -5.57 -0.27
C GLU A 94 1.17 -5.01 -1.69
N GLY A 95 0.37 -3.95 -1.84
CA GLY A 95 0.17 -3.21 -3.09
C GLY A 95 1.47 -2.63 -3.66
N THR A 96 2.36 -2.09 -2.81
CA THR A 96 3.69 -1.65 -3.28
C THR A 96 4.60 -2.79 -3.74
N ALA A 97 4.39 -4.02 -3.26
CA ALA A 97 5.16 -5.18 -3.71
C ALA A 97 4.68 -5.66 -5.10
N THR A 98 3.38 -5.59 -5.38
CA THR A 98 2.77 -5.94 -6.67
C THR A 98 2.91 -4.84 -7.73
N ASP A 99 2.85 -3.56 -7.36
CA ASP A 99 3.09 -2.45 -8.30
C ASP A 99 4.53 -2.39 -8.82
N ASN A 100 5.50 -2.87 -8.03
CA ASN A 100 6.89 -3.00 -8.47
C ASN A 100 7.12 -4.12 -9.48
N ILE A 101 6.19 -5.07 -9.61
CA ILE A 101 6.25 -6.14 -10.62
C ILE A 101 5.61 -5.66 -11.94
N ASN A 102 4.66 -4.72 -11.88
CA ASN A 102 3.87 -4.28 -13.05
C ASN A 102 4.32 -2.96 -13.71
N LYS A 103 5.31 -2.25 -13.15
CA LYS A 103 5.95 -1.12 -13.86
C LYS A 103 7.30 -1.53 -14.41
N ILE A 104 7.29 -2.25 -15.54
CA ILE A 104 8.38 -2.14 -16.50
C ILE A 104 8.32 -0.70 -17.02
N ASN A 105 9.07 0.21 -16.38
CA ASN A 105 9.17 1.59 -16.78
C ASN A 105 10.05 1.68 -18.03
N ILE A 106 9.53 1.23 -19.17
CA ILE A 106 10.14 1.50 -20.47
C ILE A 106 9.99 3.01 -20.68
N SER A 107 11.09 3.74 -20.68
CA SER A 107 11.13 5.17 -21.04
C SER A 107 10.30 5.41 -22.30
N ILE A 108 9.49 6.48 -22.32
CA ILE A 108 8.64 6.87 -23.47
C ILE A 108 9.45 6.89 -24.78
N GLN A 109 10.73 7.31 -24.69
CA GLN A 109 11.68 7.30 -25.80
C GLN A 109 11.90 5.88 -26.35
N ASN A 110 12.10 4.90 -25.46
CA ASN A 110 12.33 3.51 -25.81
C ASN A 110 11.04 2.87 -26.36
N THR A 111 9.86 3.28 -25.87
CA THR A 111 8.57 2.81 -26.40
C THR A 111 8.37 3.27 -27.85
N THR A 112 8.74 4.51 -28.18
CA THR A 112 8.62 5.03 -29.56
C THR A 112 9.63 4.37 -30.49
N THR A 113 10.86 4.16 -30.02
CA THR A 113 11.89 3.43 -30.80
C THR A 113 11.47 1.98 -31.05
N LEU A 114 10.99 1.27 -30.02
CA LEU A 114 10.51 -0.10 -30.16
C LEU A 114 9.30 -0.18 -31.13
N LEU A 115 8.34 0.74 -31.02
CA LEU A 115 7.18 0.79 -31.92
C LEU A 115 7.63 0.97 -33.38
N ASN A 116 8.58 1.86 -33.63
CA ASN A 116 9.12 2.10 -34.96
C ASN A 116 9.88 0.89 -35.51
N GLU A 117 10.67 0.20 -34.68
CA GLU A 117 11.37 -1.04 -35.07
C GLU A 117 10.38 -2.16 -35.39
N ILE A 118 9.34 -2.34 -34.58
CA ILE A 118 8.27 -3.32 -34.82
C ILE A 118 7.54 -3.02 -36.13
N CYS A 119 7.13 -1.78 -36.35
CA CYS A 119 6.47 -1.36 -37.58
C CYS A 119 7.36 -1.56 -38.82
N SER A 120 8.66 -1.28 -38.69
CA SER A 120 9.63 -1.53 -39.77
C SER A 120 9.76 -3.03 -40.07
N CYS A 121 9.88 -3.88 -39.05
CA CYS A 121 10.00 -5.34 -39.24
C CYS A 121 8.74 -5.97 -39.85
N LEU A 122 7.55 -5.54 -39.40
CA LEU A 122 6.28 -6.00 -39.94
C LEU A 122 6.09 -5.55 -41.40
N SER A 123 6.59 -4.37 -41.77
CA SER A 123 6.54 -3.86 -43.15
C SER A 123 7.49 -4.59 -44.10
N THR A 124 8.54 -5.24 -43.58
CA THR A 124 9.52 -6.01 -44.36
C THR A 124 9.24 -7.51 -44.44
N GLU A 125 8.01 -7.97 -44.16
CA GLU A 125 7.59 -9.38 -44.13
C GLU A 125 8.45 -10.30 -43.23
N SER A 126 9.21 -9.72 -42.29
CA SER A 126 10.17 -10.44 -41.46
C SER A 126 9.68 -10.55 -40.01
N ALA A 127 8.38 -10.86 -39.85
CA ALA A 127 7.73 -11.10 -38.55
C ALA A 127 8.43 -12.16 -37.70
N ASN A 128 9.25 -13.01 -38.32
CA ASN A 128 10.09 -14.01 -37.66
C ASN A 128 11.14 -13.39 -36.71
N TYR A 129 11.49 -12.10 -36.81
CA TYR A 129 12.48 -11.47 -35.92
C TYR A 129 11.86 -10.69 -34.74
N LEU A 130 10.53 -10.64 -34.65
CA LEU A 130 9.83 -9.86 -33.63
C LEU A 130 10.16 -10.32 -32.20
N HIS A 131 10.27 -11.64 -32.00
CA HIS A 131 10.62 -12.23 -30.70
C HIS A 131 12.01 -11.78 -30.22
N ILE A 132 13.00 -11.73 -31.11
CA ILE A 132 14.37 -11.29 -30.81
C ILE A 132 14.41 -9.81 -30.42
N ILE A 133 13.59 -8.98 -31.07
CA ILE A 133 13.48 -7.55 -30.75
C ILE A 133 12.83 -7.38 -29.38
N CYS A 134 11.69 -8.04 -29.13
CA CYS A 134 11.00 -7.98 -27.84
C CYS A 134 11.90 -8.44 -26.67
N GLU A 135 12.68 -9.49 -26.85
CA GLU A 135 13.61 -10.01 -25.84
C GLU A 135 14.71 -8.99 -25.49
N LYS A 136 15.27 -8.27 -26.47
CA LYS A 136 16.25 -7.20 -26.24
C LYS A 136 15.74 -6.07 -25.35
N TYR A 137 14.42 -5.84 -25.32
CA TYR A 137 13.77 -4.84 -24.48
C TYR A 137 13.17 -5.44 -23.19
N GLY A 138 13.52 -6.69 -22.85
CA GLY A 138 13.09 -7.36 -21.62
C GLY A 138 11.65 -7.85 -21.63
N LEU A 139 11.00 -7.88 -22.79
CA LEU A 139 9.65 -8.42 -22.95
C LEU A 139 9.75 -9.94 -23.13
N ARG A 140 9.18 -10.70 -22.19
CA ARG A 140 9.18 -12.17 -22.22
C ARG A 140 8.09 -12.67 -23.17
N GLU A 141 8.24 -13.91 -23.66
CA GLU A 141 7.18 -14.60 -24.39
C GLU A 141 5.94 -14.72 -23.50
N GLY A 142 4.85 -14.08 -23.92
CA GLY A 142 3.55 -14.22 -23.27
C GLY A 142 2.85 -15.51 -23.68
N THR A 143 2.10 -16.11 -22.76
CA THR A 143 1.27 -17.28 -23.07
C THR A 143 0.06 -16.87 -23.91
N LYS A 144 -0.48 -17.77 -24.75
CA LYS A 144 -1.70 -17.49 -25.55
C LYS A 144 -2.86 -16.96 -24.71
N SER A 145 -2.92 -17.34 -23.43
CA SER A 145 -3.93 -16.88 -22.47
C SER A 145 -3.86 -15.37 -22.19
N GLU A 146 -2.65 -14.81 -22.11
CA GLU A 146 -2.42 -13.38 -21.80
C GLU A 146 -2.86 -12.46 -22.95
N VAL A 147 -2.78 -12.95 -24.20
CA VAL A 147 -3.23 -12.23 -25.40
C VAL A 147 -4.76 -12.04 -25.43
N PHE A 148 -5.53 -12.98 -24.87
CA PHE A 148 -6.99 -12.86 -24.83
C PHE A 148 -7.48 -11.95 -23.69
N ASN A 149 -6.73 -11.85 -22.59
CA ASN A 149 -7.04 -10.94 -21.49
C ASN A 149 -6.82 -9.46 -21.86
N SER A 150 -5.82 -9.15 -22.70
CA SER A 150 -5.54 -7.77 -23.10
C SER A 150 -6.57 -7.17 -24.06
N LYS A 151 -7.31 -8.00 -24.83
CA LYS A 151 -8.42 -7.53 -25.70
C LYS A 151 -9.59 -6.93 -24.92
N TYR A 152 -9.79 -7.31 -23.66
CA TYR A 152 -10.87 -6.76 -22.83
C TYR A 152 -10.53 -5.36 -22.28
N LEU A 153 -9.25 -5.00 -22.15
CA LEU A 153 -8.83 -3.68 -21.67
C LEU A 153 -9.00 -2.58 -22.72
N ILE A 154 -8.88 -2.89 -24.02
CA ILE A 154 -8.99 -1.89 -25.10
C ILE A 154 -10.46 -1.43 -25.30
N LYS A 155 -11.45 -2.23 -24.88
CA LYS A 155 -12.87 -1.89 -25.07
C LYS A 155 -13.39 -0.81 -24.11
N ASN A 156 -12.64 -0.45 -23.07
CA ASN A 156 -13.04 0.57 -22.07
C ASN A 156 -12.32 1.92 -22.23
N ILE A 157 -11.52 2.13 -23.28
CA ILE A 157 -10.84 3.42 -23.53
C ILE A 157 -11.63 4.30 -24.52
N TYR A 158 -12.67 3.76 -25.15
CA TYR A 158 -13.63 4.54 -25.95
C TYR A 158 -15.05 4.36 -25.43
N ARG A 159 -15.36 5.04 -24.33
CA ARG A 159 -16.71 5.50 -24.01
C ARG A 159 -16.65 6.80 -23.24
#